data_AF-A0AA39H4X7-F1
#
_entry.id   AF-A0AA39H4X7-F1
#
_cell.length_a   1.000
_cell.length_b   1.000
_cell.length_c   1.000
_cell.angle_alpha   90.00
_cell.angle_beta   90.00
_cell.angle_gamma   90.00
#
_symmetry.space_group_name_H-M   'P 1'
#
loop_
_entity.id
_entity.type
_entity.pdbx_description
1 polymer ?
#
loop_
_entity_poly.entity_id
_entity_poly.type
_entity_poly.pdbx_seq_one_letter_code
_entity_poly.pdbx_strand_id
1 'polypeptide(L)'
;MNGIVVLFAFPLVFGVIILMMGLNHTSLTDKVLFSYTQFTFLRISGAILTIVGAVGFIYGLYDEISVHEKKEKEAEERRLKDEKLRQQREQTLV
;
A
#
# COMPACT_ATOMS: atom_id res chain seq x y z
N MET A 1 -9.25 4.15 3.97
CA MET A 1 -7.93 3.72 4.48
C MET A 1 -7.97 2.23 4.73
N ASN A 2 -7.47 1.47 3.76
CA ASN A 2 -7.47 0.02 3.81
C ASN A 2 -6.55 -0.45 4.95
N GLY A 3 -7.09 -1.17 5.95
CA GLY A 3 -6.33 -1.57 7.15
C GLY A 3 -5.11 -2.43 6.82
N ILE A 4 -5.15 -3.10 5.67
CA ILE A 4 -4.06 -3.88 5.08
C ILE A 4 -2.85 -2.98 4.76
N VAL A 5 -3.07 -1.81 4.17
CA VAL A 5 -1.99 -0.86 3.82
C VAL A 5 -1.24 -0.42 5.07
N VAL A 6 -1.97 -0.09 6.14
CA VAL A 6 -1.39 0.31 7.43
C VAL A 6 -0.62 -0.85 8.06
N LEU A 7 -1.17 -2.06 8.01
CA LEU A 7 -0.57 -3.24 8.60
C LEU A 7 0.73 -3.66 7.90
N PHE A 8 0.82 -3.51 6.57
CA PHE A 8 2.03 -3.85 5.80
C PHE A 8 3.05 -2.70 5.68
N ALA A 9 2.65 -1.45 5.94
CA ALA A 9 3.60 -0.33 6.00
C ALA A 9 4.61 -0.47 7.15
N PHE A 10 4.19 -0.99 8.32
CA PHE A 10 5.07 -1.17 9.47
C PHE A 10 6.23 -2.17 9.21
N PRO A 11 5.97 -3.42 8.76
CA PRO A 11 7.05 -4.35 8.43
C PRO A 11 7.90 -3.90 7.24
N LEU A 12 7.33 -3.12 6.31
CA LEU A 12 8.10 -2.49 5.22
C LEU A 12 9.17 -1.54 5.76
N VAL A 13 8.76 -0.57 6.58
CA VAL A 13 9.67 0.44 7.15
C VAL A 13 10.73 -0.25 8.02
N PHE A 14 10.31 -1.21 8.84
CA PHE A 14 11.23 -1.95 9.70
C PHE A 14 12.22 -2.80 8.88
N GLY A 15 11.74 -3.45 7.81
CA GLY A 15 12.59 -4.20 6.88
C GLY A 15 13.66 -3.33 6.22
N VAL A 16 13.29 -2.12 5.77
CA VAL A 16 14.23 -1.16 5.15
C VAL A 16 15.29 -0.70 6.15
N ILE A 17 14.91 -0.42 7.40
CA ILE A 17 15.86 -0.03 8.46
C ILE A 17 16.85 -1.16 8.75
N ILE A 18 16.37 -2.40 8.89
CA ILE A 18 17.23 -3.57 9.10
C ILE A 18 18.17 -3.79 7.90
N LEU A 19 17.67 -3.62 6.68
CA LEU A 19 18.48 -3.75 5.47
C LEU A 19 19.59 -2.70 5.42
N MET A 20 19.28 -1.44 5.74
CA MET A 20 20.23 -0.33 5.84
C MET A 20 21.32 -0.61 6.88
N MET A 21 20.96 -1.17 8.04
CA MET A 21 21.91 -1.63 9.05
C MET A 21 22.82 -2.75 8.54
N GLY A 22 22.25 -3.73 7.83
CA GLY A 22 23.00 -4.83 7.23
C GLY A 22 23.95 -4.40 6.10
N LEU A 23 23.67 -3.30 5.42
CA LEU A 23 24.49 -2.74 4.34
C LEU A 23 25.61 -1.81 4.83
N ASN A 24 25.87 -1.71 6.15
CA ASN A 24 26.84 -0.77 6.74
C ASN A 24 26.53 0.72 6.48
N HIS A 25 25.31 1.06 6.06
CA HIS A 25 24.93 2.44 5.74
C HIS A 25 24.48 3.25 6.98
N THR A 26 24.65 2.71 8.18
CA THR A 26 24.22 3.34 9.44
C THR A 26 25.37 3.49 10.43
N SER A 27 25.49 4.65 11.07
CA SER A 27 26.53 4.99 12.06
C SER A 27 26.56 4.11 13.33
N LEU A 28 25.52 3.30 13.56
CA LEU A 28 25.47 2.30 14.63
C LEU A 28 26.41 1.12 14.36
N THR A 29 26.70 0.87 13.10
CA THR A 29 27.49 -0.26 12.65
C THR A 29 28.99 -0.09 12.94
N ASP A 30 29.47 1.16 13.03
CA ASP A 30 30.83 1.48 13.48
C ASP A 30 31.01 1.31 15.00
N LYS A 31 29.92 1.28 15.78
CA LYS A 31 29.97 1.17 17.25
C LYS A 31 29.78 -0.25 17.77
N VAL A 32 29.29 -1.17 16.93
CA VAL A 32 28.99 -2.56 17.32
C VAL A 32 29.78 -3.49 16.41
N LEU A 33 30.71 -4.27 16.98
CA LEU A 33 31.50 -5.28 16.27
C LEU A 33 30.59 -6.45 15.86
N PHE A 34 29.81 -6.28 14.79
CA PHE A 34 29.01 -7.35 14.23
C PHE A 34 29.91 -8.32 13.46
N SER A 35 29.75 -9.62 13.72
CA SER A 35 30.42 -10.66 12.94
C SER A 35 29.82 -10.73 11.52
N TYR A 36 30.61 -11.18 10.55
CA TYR A 36 30.17 -11.37 9.16
C TYR A 36 28.86 -12.16 9.03
N THR A 37 28.68 -13.18 9.88
CA THR A 37 27.46 -14.00 9.95
C THR A 37 26.24 -13.19 10.40
N GLN A 38 26.42 -12.26 11.35
CA GLN A 38 25.34 -11.41 11.84
C GLN A 38 24.91 -10.40 10.78
N PHE A 39 25.86 -9.80 10.05
CA PHE A 39 25.55 -8.94 8.90
C PHE A 39 24.79 -9.68 7.80
N THR A 40 25.21 -10.90 7.50
CA THR A 40 24.54 -11.73 6.50
C THR A 40 23.10 -12.03 6.92
N PHE A 41 22.88 -12.33 8.20
CA PHE A 41 21.53 -12.55 8.74
C PHE A 41 20.66 -11.28 8.70
N LEU A 42 21.21 -10.12 9.07
CA LEU A 42 20.53 -8.82 8.98
C LEU A 42 20.12 -8.48 7.54
N ARG A 43 20.99 -8.72 6.56
CA ARG A 43 20.68 -8.50 5.14
C ARG A 43 19.54 -9.40 4.66
N ILE A 44 19.61 -10.70 4.97
CA ILE A 44 18.58 -11.66 4.52
C ILE A 44 17.24 -11.37 5.19
N SER A 45 17.23 -11.17 6.50
CA SER A 45 15.99 -10.87 7.25
C SER A 45 15.39 -9.53 6.83
N GLY A 46 16.20 -8.48 6.68
CA GLY A 46 15.76 -7.18 6.18
C GLY A 46 15.19 -7.26 4.76
N ALA A 47 15.82 -8.05 3.86
CA ALA A 47 15.34 -8.24 2.51
C ALA A 47 13.98 -8.95 2.48
N ILE A 48 13.81 -10.02 3.26
CA ILE A 48 12.54 -10.75 3.34
C ILE A 48 11.44 -9.85 3.89
N LEU A 49 11.68 -9.14 5.00
CA LEU A 49 10.71 -8.21 5.58
C LEU A 49 10.32 -7.09 4.61
N THR A 50 11.30 -6.54 3.89
CA THR A 50 11.05 -5.48 2.90
C THR A 50 10.21 -6.00 1.74
N ILE A 51 10.52 -7.18 1.20
CA ILE A 51 9.76 -7.76 0.08
C ILE A 51 8.32 -8.08 0.51
N VAL A 52 8.14 -8.74 1.66
CA VAL A 52 6.80 -9.08 2.18
C VAL A 52 5.99 -7.81 2.47
N GLY A 53 6.62 -6.82 3.12
CA GLY A 53 6.01 -5.52 3.36
C GLY A 53 5.62 -4.81 2.06
N ALA A 54 6.49 -4.83 1.05
CA ALA A 54 6.26 -4.14 -0.23
C ALA A 54 5.12 -4.78 -1.01
N VAL A 55 5.11 -6.11 -1.11
CA VAL A 55 4.03 -6.84 -1.79
C VAL A 55 2.70 -6.60 -1.09
N GLY A 56 2.64 -6.70 0.24
CA GLY A 56 1.41 -6.46 1.00
C GLY A 56 0.92 -5.01 0.92
N PHE A 57 1.84 -4.05 0.92
CA PHE A 57 1.52 -2.63 0.77
C PHE A 57 0.97 -2.30 -0.63
N ILE A 58 1.65 -2.77 -1.69
CA ILE A 58 1.19 -2.58 -3.07
C ILE A 58 -0.16 -3.25 -3.29
N TYR A 59 -0.36 -4.46 -2.78
CA TYR A 59 -1.64 -5.16 -2.87
C TYR A 59 -2.76 -4.39 -2.15
N GLY A 60 -2.51 -3.89 -0.94
CA GLY A 60 -3.47 -3.09 -0.20
C GLY A 60 -3.85 -1.78 -0.91
N LEU A 61 -2.88 -1.13 -1.56
CA LEU A 61 -3.13 0.07 -2.38
C LEU A 61 -3.97 -0.27 -3.60
N TYR A 62 -3.64 -1.35 -4.31
CA TYR A 62 -4.37 -1.77 -5.50
C TYR A 62 -5.84 -2.09 -5.16
N ASP A 63 -6.07 -2.80 -4.06
CA ASP A 63 -7.41 -3.10 -3.56
C ASP A 63 -8.19 -1.81 -3.21
N GLU A 64 -7.57 -0.85 -2.50
CA GLU A 64 -8.20 0.43 -2.16
C GLU A 64 -8.59 1.24 -3.41
N ILE A 65 -7.69 1.34 -4.38
CA ILE A 65 -7.95 2.04 -5.65
C ILE A 65 -9.10 1.37 -6.41
N SER A 66 -9.09 0.04 -6.52
CA SER A 66 -10.11 -0.70 -7.26
C SER A 66 -11.51 -0.56 -6.65
N VAL A 67 -11.60 -0.51 -5.32
CA VAL A 67 -12.86 -0.31 -4.59
C VAL A 67 -13.37 1.12 -4.77
N HIS A 68 -12.47 2.11 -4.72
CA HIS A 68 -12.82 3.51 -4.97
C HIS A 68 -13.32 3.72 -6.40
N GLU A 69 -12.64 3.18 -7.40
CA GLU A 69 -13.03 3.32 -8.80
C GLU A 69 -14.41 2.71 -9.08
N LYS A 70 -14.72 1.54 -8.48
CA LYS A 70 -16.06 0.94 -8.59
C LYS A 70 -17.14 1.82 -7.96
N LYS A 71 -16.87 2.38 -6.79
CA LYS A 71 -17.83 3.27 -6.11
C LYS A 71 -18.09 4.55 -6.89
N GLU A 72 -17.07 5.12 -7.53
CA GLU A 72 -17.23 6.31 -8.36
C GLU A 72 -18.06 6.02 -9.62
N LYS A 73 -17.79 4.90 -10.31
CA LYS A 73 -18.60 4.49 -11.47
C LYS A 73 -20.07 4.24 -11.11
N GLU A 74 -20.33 3.57 -9.99
CA GLU A 74 -21.70 3.37 -9.51
C GLU A 74 -22.41 4.68 -9.15
N ALA A 75 -21.67 5.66 -8.61
CA ALA A 75 -22.22 6.98 -8.30
C ALA A 75 -22.56 7.77 -9.57
N GLU A 76 -21.70 7.71 -10.60
CA GLU A 76 -21.96 8.32 -11.90
C GLU A 76 -23.16 7.69 -12.62
N GLU A 77 -23.25 6.36 -12.63
CA GLU A 77 -24.40 5.66 -13.25
C GLU A 77 -25.73 6.04 -12.60
N ARG A 78 -25.76 6.21 -11.27
CA ARG A 78 -26.95 6.66 -10.55
C ARG A 78 -27.33 8.09 -10.94
N ARG A 79 -26.36 9.00 -11.03
CA ARG A 79 -26.59 10.39 -11.46
C ARG A 79 -27.15 10.46 -12.88
N LEU A 80 -26.57 9.69 -13.80
CA LEU A 80 -27.03 9.61 -15.19
C LEU A 80 -28.44 9.02 -15.31
N LYS A 81 -28.79 8.02 -14.49
CA LYS A 81 -30.15 7.47 -14.45
C LYS A 81 -31.15 8.50 -13.92
N ASP A 82 -30.81 9.23 -12.86
CA ASP A 82 -31.68 10.25 -12.29
C ASP A 82 -31.91 11.42 -13.26
N GLU A 83 -30.87 11.86 -13.98
CA GLU A 83 -30.98 12.89 -15.01
C GLU A 83 -31.87 12.45 -16.18
N LYS A 84 -31.67 11.22 -16.69
CA LYS A 84 -32.54 10.66 -17.74
C LYS A 84 -34.00 10.55 -17.30
N LEU A 85 -34.24 10.15 -16.05
CA LEU A 85 -35.59 10.04 -15.49
C LEU A 85 -36.27 11.41 -15.35
N ARG A 86 -35.51 12.46 -15.01
CA ARG A 86 -36.03 13.85 -14.97
C ARG A 86 -36.39 14.35 -16.37
N GLN A 87 -35.50 14.16 -17.34
CA GLN A 87 -35.75 14.55 -18.74
C GLN A 87 -36.98 13.85 -19.32
N GLN A 88 -37.16 12.55 -19.04
CA GLN A 88 -38.36 11.83 -19.47
C GLN A 88 -39.64 12.37 -18.83
N ARG A 89 -39.61 12.69 -17.53
CA ARG A 89 -40.78 13.29 -16.86
C ARG A 89 -41.12 14.66 -17.42
N GLU A 90 -40.13 15.49 -17.69
CA GLU A 90 -40.33 16.80 -18.31
C GLU A 90 -40.90 16.68 -19.74
N GLN A 91 -40.43 15.71 -20.53
CA GLN A 91 -40.97 15.46 -21.88
C GLN A 91 -42.38 14.85 -21.90
N THR A 92 -42.80 14.16 -20.84
CA THR A 92 -44.15 13.55 -20.75
C THR A 92 -45.19 14.55 -20.23
N LEU A 93 -44.77 15.66 -19.65
CA LEU A 93 -45.62 16.72 -19.11
C LEU A 93 -45.87 17.87 -20.11
N VAL A 94 -45.28 17.81 -21.30
CA VAL A 94 -45.51 18.72 -22.44
C VAL A 94 -46.37 18.01 -23.48
#